data_AF-A0A2V2MQ98-F1
#
_entry.id   AF-A0A2V2MQ98-F1
#
_cell.length_a   1.000
_cell.length_b   1.000
_cell.length_c   1.000
_cell.angle_alpha   90.00
_cell.angle_beta   90.00
_cell.angle_gamma   90.00
#
_symmetry.space_group_name_H-M   'P 1'
#
loop_
_entity.id
_entity.type
_entity.pdbx_description
1 polymer ?
#
loop_
_entity_poly.entity_id
_entity_poly.type
_entity_poly.pdbx_seq_one_letter_code
_entity_poly.pdbx_strand_id
1 'polypeptide(L)'
;MTARNYVPDIWYMIAGRIAPPFCCSIPPIPYRVFQMAMGEVSKKEGDIDRAVSLLHDIIANVPPEWMVFEQASQLLNVIGWRNTYHREWFSSDQKVSSFRPGTCGPHVAHAYALMQAAVDEDALSLADRIIRESIPYSDDYRMARLIRISILICLGRIDEGEQELSLMDSPGT
;
A
#
# COMPACT_ATOMS: atom_id res chain seq x y z
N MET A 1 -26.26 3.41 0.03
CA MET A 1 -24.98 4.16 -0.02
C MET A 1 -23.99 3.30 -0.76
N THR A 2 -23.40 3.78 -1.86
CA THR A 2 -22.31 3.07 -2.53
C THR A 2 -21.13 3.00 -1.58
N ALA A 3 -20.59 1.80 -1.36
CA ALA A 3 -19.41 1.59 -0.53
C ALA A 3 -18.25 2.48 -1.05
N ARG A 4 -17.46 3.03 -0.13
CA ARG A 4 -16.36 3.91 -0.51
C ARG A 4 -15.23 3.04 -1.05
N ASN A 5 -14.77 3.34 -2.26
CA ASN A 5 -13.65 2.62 -2.84
C ASN A 5 -12.33 3.14 -2.24
N TYR A 6 -11.74 2.37 -1.32
CA TYR A 6 -10.44 2.68 -0.70
C TYR A 6 -9.25 2.08 -1.44
N VAL A 7 -9.45 1.35 -2.53
CA VAL A 7 -8.34 0.76 -3.32
C VAL A 7 -7.32 1.82 -3.76
N PRO A 8 -7.72 3.02 -4.25
CA PRO A 8 -6.76 4.08 -4.54
C PRO A 8 -5.99 4.51 -3.31
N ASP A 9 -6.67 4.71 -2.17
CA ASP A 9 -6.05 5.13 -0.91
C ASP A 9 -4.93 4.16 -0.49
N ILE A 10 -5.23 2.86 -0.52
CA ILE A 10 -4.27 1.79 -0.21
C ILE A 10 -3.11 1.79 -1.20
N TRP A 11 -3.37 1.90 -2.50
CA TRP A 11 -2.32 1.95 -3.51
C TRP A 11 -1.37 3.13 -3.28
N TYR A 12 -1.89 4.34 -3.07
CA TYR A 12 -1.04 5.51 -2.88
C TYR A 12 -0.19 5.40 -1.61
N MET A 13 -0.75 4.82 -0.55
CA MET A 13 -0.03 4.55 0.70
C MET A 13 1.11 3.53 0.49
N ILE A 14 0.84 2.44 -0.23
CA ILE A 14 1.86 1.44 -0.57
C ILE A 14 2.91 2.03 -1.51
N ALA A 15 2.50 2.74 -2.57
CA ALA A 15 3.40 3.36 -3.53
C ALA A 15 4.35 4.37 -2.86
N GLY A 16 3.86 5.16 -1.89
CA GLY A 16 4.70 6.06 -1.09
C GLY A 16 5.78 5.33 -0.29
N ARG A 17 5.45 4.15 0.24
CA ARG A 17 6.38 3.28 0.99
C ARG A 17 7.42 2.62 0.07
N ILE A 18 6.98 2.04 -1.05
CA ILE A 18 7.85 1.19 -1.88
C ILE A 18 8.61 1.96 -2.97
N ALA A 19 8.17 3.17 -3.32
CA ALA A 19 8.79 4.02 -4.31
C ALA A 19 9.01 5.45 -3.77
N PRO A 20 9.73 5.62 -2.66
CA PRO A 20 10.02 6.95 -2.13
C PRO A 20 10.83 7.76 -3.15
N PRO A 21 10.73 9.11 -3.12
CA PRO A 21 11.45 9.96 -4.07
C PRO A 21 12.96 9.70 -4.02
N PHE A 22 13.54 9.32 -5.16
CA PHE A 22 14.99 9.15 -5.25
C PHE A 22 15.68 10.52 -5.28
N CYS A 23 16.67 10.71 -4.42
CA CYS A 23 17.47 11.94 -4.39
C CYS A 23 18.49 12.03 -5.54
N CYS A 24 18.71 10.95 -6.29
CA CYS A 24 19.74 10.88 -7.32
C CYS A 24 19.20 11.28 -8.70
N SER A 25 19.96 12.09 -9.43
CA SER A 25 19.64 12.51 -10.80
C SER A 25 19.71 11.37 -11.83
N ILE A 26 20.46 10.31 -11.55
CA ILE A 26 20.55 9.11 -12.38
C ILE A 26 20.49 7.87 -11.48
N PRO A 27 19.31 7.26 -11.30
CA PRO A 27 19.17 6.06 -10.48
C PRO A 27 19.87 4.85 -11.13
N PRO A 28 20.39 3.89 -10.33
CA PRO A 28 20.95 2.64 -10.85
C PRO A 28 19.95 1.85 -11.71
N ILE A 29 20.46 0.96 -12.56
CA ILE A 29 19.62 0.18 -13.51
C ILE A 29 18.45 -0.53 -12.82
N PRO A 30 18.64 -1.30 -11.73
CA PRO A 30 17.52 -1.99 -11.06
C PRO A 30 16.40 -1.05 -10.63
N TYR A 31 16.72 0.15 -10.15
CA TYR A 31 15.72 1.13 -9.74
C TYR A 31 14.95 1.71 -10.94
N ARG A 32 15.60 1.87 -12.10
CA ARG A 32 14.89 2.26 -13.34
C ARG A 32 13.95 1.16 -13.82
N VAL A 33 14.39 -0.10 -13.76
CA VAL A 33 13.55 -1.27 -14.07
C VAL A 33 12.35 -1.33 -13.12
N PHE A 34 12.58 -1.11 -11.83
CA PHE A 34 11.52 -1.04 -10.82
C PHE A 34 10.52 0.09 -11.11
N GLN A 35 11.00 1.29 -11.46
CA GLN A 35 10.13 2.41 -11.86
C GLN A 35 9.28 2.10 -13.09
N MET A 36 9.83 1.35 -14.06
CA MET A 36 9.05 0.89 -15.21
C MET A 36 7.94 -0.08 -14.78
N ALA A 37 8.24 -1.05 -13.93
CA ALA A 37 7.25 -1.99 -13.40
C ALA A 37 6.16 -1.25 -12.61
N MET A 38 6.53 -0.32 -11.73
CA MET A 38 5.60 0.57 -11.01
C MET A 38 4.68 1.32 -11.98
N GLY A 39 5.22 1.83 -13.09
CA GLY A 39 4.44 2.54 -14.11
C GLY A 39 3.39 1.67 -14.80
N GLU A 40 3.66 0.39 -15.00
CA GLU A 40 2.68 -0.56 -15.52
C GLU A 40 1.63 -0.90 -14.45
N VAL A 41 2.03 -1.24 -13.21
CA VAL A 41 1.08 -1.58 -12.14
C VAL A 41 0.15 -0.41 -11.77
N SER A 42 0.64 0.83 -11.85
CA SER A 42 -0.15 2.02 -11.52
C SER A 42 -1.33 2.26 -12.46
N LYS A 43 -1.21 1.85 -13.72
CA LYS A 43 -2.19 2.18 -14.75
C LYS A 43 -3.29 1.14 -14.81
N LYS A 44 -4.52 1.60 -15.01
CA LYS A 44 -5.67 0.72 -15.27
C LYS A 44 -5.39 -0.23 -16.43
N GLU A 45 -4.96 0.31 -17.56
CA GLU A 45 -4.62 -0.44 -18.79
C GLU A 45 -3.13 -0.82 -18.84
N GLY A 46 -2.45 -0.89 -17.69
CA GLY A 46 -1.03 -1.23 -17.64
C GLY A 46 -0.77 -2.72 -17.90
N ASP A 47 0.41 -3.01 -18.45
CA ASP A 47 0.81 -4.37 -18.81
C ASP A 47 1.36 -5.11 -17.58
N ILE A 48 0.49 -5.89 -16.93
CA ILE A 48 0.84 -6.63 -15.71
C ILE A 48 1.86 -7.74 -15.98
N ASP A 49 1.79 -8.41 -17.13
CA ASP A 49 2.74 -9.47 -17.48
C ASP A 49 4.15 -8.89 -17.68
N ARG A 50 4.23 -7.73 -18.32
CA ARG A 50 5.48 -6.96 -18.42
C ARG A 50 5.98 -6.53 -17.05
N ALA A 51 5.11 -6.04 -16.16
CA ALA A 51 5.51 -5.66 -14.81
C ALA A 51 6.13 -6.84 -14.05
N VAL A 52 5.48 -8.02 -14.10
CA VAL A 52 5.99 -9.24 -13.47
C VAL A 52 7.34 -9.66 -14.06
N SER A 53 7.49 -9.60 -15.39
CA SER A 53 8.75 -9.90 -16.07
C SER A 53 9.90 -9.00 -15.60
N LEU A 54 9.67 -7.68 -15.52
CA LEU A 54 10.65 -6.72 -15.01
C LEU A 54 11.02 -6.97 -13.53
N LEU A 55 10.04 -7.34 -12.70
CA LEU A 55 10.28 -7.62 -11.28
C LEU A 55 11.04 -8.93 -11.06
N HIS A 56 10.75 -9.97 -11.86
CA HIS A 56 11.51 -11.20 -11.85
C HIS A 56 12.97 -10.98 -12.26
N ASP A 57 13.23 -10.12 -13.24
CA ASP A 57 14.61 -9.76 -13.62
C ASP A 57 15.37 -9.11 -12.45
N ILE A 58 14.72 -8.25 -11.67
CA ILE A 58 15.32 -7.68 -10.45
C ILE A 58 15.62 -8.80 -9.44
N ILE A 59 14.63 -9.64 -9.11
CA ILE A 59 14.77 -10.67 -8.08
C ILE A 59 15.84 -11.72 -8.46
N ALA A 60 15.99 -12.02 -9.75
CA ALA A 60 16.97 -13.00 -10.21
C ALA A 60 18.41 -12.46 -10.18
N ASN A 61 18.60 -11.15 -10.34
CA ASN A 61 19.92 -10.56 -10.61
C ASN A 61 20.42 -9.58 -9.53
N VAL A 62 19.55 -9.15 -8.61
CA VAL A 62 19.90 -8.17 -7.57
C VAL A 62 20.09 -8.86 -6.23
N PRO A 63 21.14 -8.51 -5.46
CA PRO A 63 21.33 -9.06 -4.12
C PRO A 63 20.18 -8.72 -3.16
N PRO A 64 19.77 -9.65 -2.27
CA PRO A 64 18.68 -9.43 -1.32
C PRO A 64 18.90 -8.25 -0.36
N GLU A 65 20.15 -7.88 -0.08
CA GLU A 65 20.48 -6.76 0.80
C GLU A 65 20.25 -5.38 0.15
N TRP A 66 19.91 -5.32 -1.14
CA TRP A 66 19.56 -4.08 -1.80
C TRP A 66 18.07 -3.78 -1.60
N MET A 67 17.76 -2.57 -1.18
CA MET A 67 16.38 -2.11 -0.97
C MET A 67 15.44 -2.39 -2.16
N VAL A 68 15.91 -2.26 -3.41
CA VAL A 68 15.09 -2.54 -4.61
C VAL A 68 14.62 -3.99 -4.71
N PHE A 69 15.35 -4.94 -4.11
CA PHE A 69 14.94 -6.34 -4.04
C PHE A 69 13.67 -6.49 -3.17
N GLU A 70 13.66 -5.86 -1.99
CA GLU A 70 12.49 -5.84 -1.11
C GLU A 70 11.32 -5.08 -1.75
N GLN A 71 11.59 -3.93 -2.36
CA GLN A 71 10.58 -3.14 -3.08
C GLN A 71 9.94 -3.94 -4.22
N ALA A 72 10.74 -4.67 -5.00
CA ALA A 72 10.25 -5.52 -6.07
C ALA A 72 9.35 -6.66 -5.55
N SER A 73 9.74 -7.27 -4.42
CA SER A 73 8.96 -8.31 -3.75
C SER A 73 7.61 -7.76 -3.25
N GLN A 74 7.61 -6.58 -2.64
CA GLN A 74 6.38 -5.91 -2.19
C GLN A 74 5.47 -5.55 -3.38
N LEU A 75 6.02 -5.11 -4.52
CA LEU A 75 5.22 -4.82 -5.70
C LEU A 75 4.59 -6.09 -6.31
N LEU A 76 5.27 -7.23 -6.26
CA LEU A 76 4.68 -8.52 -6.66
C LEU A 76 3.47 -8.88 -5.77
N ASN A 77 3.54 -8.61 -4.46
CA ASN A 77 2.40 -8.82 -3.57
C ASN A 77 1.21 -7.93 -3.95
N VAL A 78 1.46 -6.67 -4.34
CA VAL A 78 0.41 -5.76 -4.85
C VAL A 78 -0.18 -6.26 -6.16
N ILE A 79 0.64 -6.78 -7.09
CA ILE A 79 0.14 -7.41 -8.32
C ILE A 79 -0.76 -8.60 -7.98
N GLY A 80 -0.37 -9.42 -7.01
CA GLY A 80 -1.19 -10.51 -6.49
C GLY A 80 -2.53 -10.02 -5.96
N TRP A 81 -2.53 -8.98 -5.14
CA TRP A 81 -3.74 -8.35 -4.61
C TRP A 81 -4.65 -7.82 -5.72
N ARG A 82 -4.08 -7.06 -6.68
CA ARG A 82 -4.80 -6.53 -7.85
C ARG A 82 -5.44 -7.65 -8.68
N ASN A 83 -4.69 -8.70 -9.02
CA ASN A 83 -5.19 -9.77 -9.89
C ASN A 83 -6.25 -10.66 -9.21
N THR A 84 -6.16 -10.82 -7.90
CA THR A 84 -7.10 -11.65 -7.12
C THR A 84 -8.39 -10.91 -6.81
N TYR A 85 -8.31 -9.65 -6.35
CA TYR A 85 -9.47 -8.94 -5.80
C TYR A 85 -9.90 -7.72 -6.60
N HIS A 86 -8.97 -7.02 -7.24
CA HIS A 86 -9.21 -5.69 -7.83
C HIS A 86 -8.82 -5.61 -9.31
N ARG A 87 -9.33 -6.57 -10.11
CA ARG A 87 -9.04 -6.63 -11.56
C ARG A 87 -9.46 -5.37 -12.31
N GLU A 88 -10.57 -4.78 -11.89
CA GLU A 88 -11.02 -3.46 -12.34
C GLU A 88 -10.27 -2.37 -11.57
N TRP A 89 -9.01 -2.16 -11.95
CA TRP A 89 -8.17 -1.15 -11.30
C TRP A 89 -8.73 0.25 -11.50
N PHE A 90 -8.50 1.12 -10.52
CA PHE A 90 -8.97 2.50 -10.59
C PHE A 90 -8.24 3.28 -11.70
N SER A 91 -8.92 4.29 -12.24
CA SER A 91 -8.33 5.19 -13.22
C SER A 91 -7.47 6.27 -12.55
N SER A 92 -6.50 6.82 -13.30
CA SER A 92 -5.53 7.78 -12.76
C SER A 92 -6.12 9.12 -12.31
N ASP A 93 -7.36 9.42 -12.72
CA ASP A 93 -8.13 10.59 -12.32
C ASP A 93 -8.95 10.37 -11.03
N GLN A 94 -9.02 9.14 -10.51
CA GLN A 94 -9.74 8.86 -9.28
C GLN A 94 -9.02 9.51 -8.09
N LYS A 95 -9.74 10.40 -7.40
CA LYS A 95 -9.21 11.10 -6.23
C LYS A 95 -9.16 10.17 -5.02
N VAL A 96 -8.05 10.24 -4.30
CA VAL A 96 -7.93 9.69 -2.94
C VAL A 96 -8.85 10.44 -1.97
N SER A 97 -9.21 9.73 -0.92
CA SER A 97 -10.01 10.22 0.18
C SER A 97 -9.26 11.32 0.96
N SER A 98 -9.97 12.41 1.27
CA SER A 98 -9.52 13.35 2.29
C SER A 98 -9.98 12.86 3.66
N PHE A 99 -9.04 12.84 4.61
CA PHE A 99 -9.26 12.45 6.00
C PHE A 99 -9.01 13.65 6.92
N ARG A 100 -9.91 13.85 7.89
CA ARG A 100 -9.80 14.91 8.89
C ARG A 100 -9.24 14.33 10.19
N PRO A 101 -8.18 14.92 10.75
CA PRO A 101 -7.63 14.44 12.01
C PRO A 101 -8.68 14.55 13.12
N GLY A 102 -8.87 13.45 13.84
CA GLY A 102 -9.70 13.41 15.05
C GLY A 102 -8.87 13.45 16.32
N THR A 103 -9.37 12.80 17.37
CA THR A 103 -8.72 12.73 18.70
C THR A 103 -7.39 11.97 18.66
N CYS A 104 -7.25 11.03 17.74
CA CYS A 104 -6.06 10.21 17.56
C CYS A 104 -5.13 10.75 16.46
N GLY A 105 -5.42 11.92 15.87
CA GLY A 105 -4.68 12.47 14.72
C GLY A 105 -3.14 12.40 14.81
N PRO A 106 -2.51 12.82 15.92
CA PRO A 106 -1.05 12.70 16.07
C PRO A 106 -0.54 11.25 16.05
N HIS A 107 -1.30 10.32 16.63
CA HIS A 107 -0.96 8.90 16.64
C HIS A 107 -1.14 8.28 15.24
N VAL A 108 -2.15 8.69 14.49
CA VAL A 108 -2.34 8.29 13.09
C VAL A 108 -1.15 8.74 12.24
N ALA A 109 -0.72 9.99 12.38
CA ALA A 109 0.46 10.50 11.67
C ALA A 109 1.73 9.70 12.02
N HIS A 110 1.90 9.33 13.29
CA HIS A 110 3.03 8.50 13.74
C HIS A 110 2.96 7.08 13.16
N ALA A 111 1.80 6.42 13.22
CA ALA A 111 1.60 5.09 12.65
C ALA A 111 1.86 5.09 11.14
N TYR A 112 1.41 6.14 10.44
CA TYR A 112 1.66 6.30 9.02
C TYR A 112 3.15 6.48 8.72
N ALA A 113 3.87 7.29 9.50
CA ALA A 113 5.31 7.45 9.34
C ALA A 113 6.08 6.14 9.57
N LEU A 114 5.71 5.36 10.59
CA LEU A 114 6.29 4.03 10.83
C LEU A 114 6.04 3.08 9.65
N MET A 115 4.82 3.09 9.10
CA MET A 115 4.47 2.29 7.92
C MET A 115 5.29 2.70 6.69
N GLN A 116 5.46 4.01 6.43
CA GLN A 116 6.28 4.50 5.32
C GLN A 116 7.76 4.13 5.49
N ALA A 117 8.25 4.04 6.73
CA ALA A 117 9.60 3.61 7.07
C ALA A 117 9.77 2.08 7.13
N ALA A 118 8.74 1.30 6.78
CA ALA A 118 8.72 -0.17 6.86
C ALA A 118 8.99 -0.74 8.27
N VAL A 119 8.69 0.02 9.33
CA VAL A 119 8.74 -0.44 10.72
C VAL A 119 7.39 -1.07 11.08
N ASP A 120 7.14 -2.24 10.51
CA ASP A 120 5.80 -2.84 10.43
C ASP A 120 5.19 -3.22 11.77
N GLU A 121 5.97 -3.82 12.67
CA GLU A 121 5.47 -4.26 13.98
C GLU A 121 4.97 -3.08 14.82
N ASP A 122 5.74 -2.00 14.87
CA ASP A 122 5.38 -0.79 15.61
C ASP A 122 4.19 -0.07 14.95
N ALA A 123 4.18 0.02 13.62
CA ALA A 123 3.07 0.61 12.88
C ALA A 123 1.76 -0.14 13.12
N LEU A 124 1.79 -1.48 13.07
CA LEU A 124 0.65 -2.35 13.35
C LEU A 124 0.17 -2.23 14.80
N SER A 125 1.10 -2.26 15.76
CA SER A 125 0.77 -2.09 17.19
C SER A 125 0.08 -0.76 17.47
N LEU A 126 0.57 0.32 16.87
CA LEU A 126 -0.03 1.64 17.02
C LEU A 126 -1.37 1.76 16.29
N ALA A 127 -1.49 1.20 15.08
CA ALA A 127 -2.75 1.14 14.34
C ALA A 127 -3.84 0.40 15.14
N ASP A 128 -3.51 -0.74 15.75
CA ASP A 128 -4.43 -1.51 16.59
C ASP A 128 -4.90 -0.71 17.81
N ARG A 129 -4.00 0.06 18.42
CA ARG A 129 -4.36 0.95 19.51
C ARG A 129 -5.33 2.04 19.05
N ILE A 130 -5.08 2.68 17.91
CA ILE A 130 -5.97 3.71 17.35
C ILE A 130 -7.35 3.11 17.01
N ILE A 131 -7.40 1.91 16.43
CA ILE A 131 -8.65 1.23 16.10
C ILE A 131 -9.50 0.99 17.37
N ARG A 132 -8.87 0.66 18.50
CA ARG A 132 -9.55 0.46 19.80
C ARG A 132 -10.00 1.76 20.48
N GLU A 133 -9.20 2.82 20.38
CA GLU A 133 -9.39 4.05 21.16
C GLU A 133 -10.14 5.16 20.40
N SER A 134 -10.15 5.12 19.07
CA SER A 134 -10.84 6.12 18.24
C SER A 134 -12.35 5.89 18.18
N ILE A 135 -13.08 6.93 17.78
CA ILE A 135 -14.52 6.81 17.50
C ILE A 135 -14.68 5.85 16.31
N PRO A 136 -15.53 4.80 16.41
CA PRO A 136 -15.78 3.87 15.31
C PRO A 136 -16.19 4.61 14.03
N TYR A 137 -15.59 4.23 12.89
CA TYR A 137 -15.83 4.86 11.60
C TYR A 137 -15.50 6.36 11.56
N SER A 138 -14.65 6.86 12.46
CA SER A 138 -13.98 8.13 12.29
C SER A 138 -12.89 8.04 11.22
N ASP A 139 -12.39 9.18 10.79
CA ASP A 139 -11.27 9.21 9.85
C ASP A 139 -9.98 8.67 10.48
N ASP A 140 -9.79 8.83 11.80
CA ASP A 140 -8.67 8.19 12.52
C ASP A 140 -8.79 6.65 12.47
N TYR A 141 -9.99 6.12 12.71
CA TYR A 141 -10.29 4.68 12.61
C TYR A 141 -9.99 4.15 11.20
N ARG A 142 -10.50 4.85 10.18
CA ARG A 142 -10.30 4.47 8.77
C ARG A 142 -8.82 4.51 8.40
N MET A 143 -8.10 5.56 8.77
CA MET A 143 -6.68 5.67 8.49
C MET A 143 -5.86 4.56 9.15
N ALA A 144 -6.17 4.21 10.41
CA ALA A 144 -5.49 3.11 11.09
C ALA A 144 -5.74 1.75 10.41
N ARG A 145 -6.97 1.49 9.96
CA ARG A 145 -7.28 0.29 9.15
C ARG A 145 -6.54 0.31 7.81
N LEU A 146 -6.51 1.44 7.10
CA LEU A 146 -5.77 1.57 5.84
C LEU A 146 -4.27 1.30 6.02
N ILE A 147 -3.66 1.82 7.10
CA ILE A 147 -2.26 1.51 7.45
C ILE A 147 -2.06 0.00 7.60
N ARG A 148 -2.93 -0.66 8.37
CA ARG A 148 -2.87 -2.10 8.60
C ARG A 148 -3.04 -2.90 7.30
N ILE A 149 -4.02 -2.54 6.46
CA ILE A 149 -4.25 -3.16 5.15
C ILE A 149 -3.00 -3.03 4.26
N SER A 150 -2.44 -1.83 4.14
CA SER A 150 -1.23 -1.59 3.34
C SER A 150 -0.05 -2.45 3.78
N ILE A 151 0.19 -2.57 5.10
CA ILE A 151 1.26 -3.41 5.64
C ILE A 151 1.01 -4.88 5.32
N LEU A 152 -0.21 -5.39 5.54
CA LEU A 152 -0.55 -6.77 5.27
C LEU A 152 -0.32 -7.15 3.80
N ILE A 153 -0.73 -6.28 2.87
CA ILE A 153 -0.47 -6.47 1.44
C ILE A 153 1.02 -6.48 1.16
N CYS A 154 1.80 -5.52 1.68
CA CYS A 154 3.26 -5.50 1.50
C CYS A 154 3.94 -6.77 2.03
N LEU A 155 3.46 -7.34 3.13
CA LEU A 155 3.96 -8.59 3.72
C LEU A 155 3.50 -9.86 2.99
N GLY A 156 2.68 -9.74 1.93
CA GLY A 156 2.12 -10.89 1.20
C GLY A 156 0.95 -11.57 1.91
N ARG A 157 0.45 -11.00 3.01
CA ARG A 157 -0.75 -11.45 3.73
C ARG A 157 -2.01 -10.87 3.07
N ILE A 158 -2.15 -11.13 1.77
CA ILE A 158 -3.11 -10.47 0.88
C ILE A 158 -4.55 -10.70 1.36
N ASP A 159 -4.91 -11.95 1.66
CA ASP A 159 -6.26 -12.31 2.07
C ASP A 159 -6.66 -11.63 3.38
N GLU A 160 -5.72 -11.50 4.32
CA GLU A 160 -5.93 -10.77 5.58
C GLU A 160 -6.11 -9.28 5.35
N GLY A 161 -5.33 -8.69 4.43
CA GLY A 161 -5.49 -7.29 4.02
C GLY A 161 -6.87 -7.03 3.40
N GLU A 162 -7.36 -7.95 2.56
CA GLU A 162 -8.69 -7.83 1.96
C GLU A 162 -9.81 -8.04 3.00
N GLN A 163 -9.63 -8.96 3.94
CA GLN A 163 -10.56 -9.12 5.06
C GLN A 163 -10.66 -7.83 5.88
N GLU A 164 -9.53 -7.19 6.17
CA GLU A 164 -9.50 -5.88 6.86
C GLU A 164 -10.22 -4.79 6.07
N LEU A 165 -10.07 -4.76 4.73
CA LEU A 165 -10.79 -3.83 3.86
C LEU A 165 -12.31 -4.00 3.97
N SER A 166 -12.81 -5.24 4.08
CA SER A 166 -14.26 -5.50 4.25
C SER A 166 -14.86 -4.93 5.54
N LEU A 167 -14.01 -4.66 6.55
CA LEU A 167 -14.42 -4.09 7.84
C LEU A 167 -14.50 -2.56 7.82
N MET A 168 -14.09 -1.91 6.73
CA MET A 168 -14.05 -0.45 6.62
C MET A 168 -15.44 0.20 6.61
N ASP A 169 -16.41 -0.47 5.97
CA ASP A 169 -17.74 0.09 5.70
C ASP A 169 -18.89 -0.71 6.35
N SER A 170 -18.59 -1.73 7.16
CA SER A 170 -19.61 -2.49 7.89
C SER A 170 -19.94 -1.80 9.20
N PRO A 171 -21.10 -1.11 9.38
CA PRO A 171 -21.66 -0.94 10.71
C PRO A 171 -21.95 -2.34 11.25
N GLY A 172 -21.74 -2.56 12.55
CA GLY A 172 -22.24 -3.77 13.20
C GLY A 172 -23.68 -4.04 12.74
N THR A 173 -23.93 -5.29 12.40
CA THR A 173 -25.29 -5.80 12.19
C THR A 173 -26.14 -5.54 13.43
#